data_AF-A0A8C3T9N8-F1
#
_entry.id   AF-A0A8C3T9N8-F1
#
_cell.length_a   1.000
_cell.length_b   1.000
_cell.length_c   1.000
_cell.angle_alpha   90.00
_cell.angle_beta   90.00
_cell.angle_gamma   90.00
#
_symmetry.space_group_name_H-M   'P 1'
#
loop_
_entity.id
_entity.type
_entity.pdbx_description
1 polymer ?
#
loop_
_entity_poly.entity_id
_entity_poly.type
_entity_poly.pdbx_seq_one_letter_code
_entity_poly.pdbx_strand_id
1 'polypeptide(L)'
;MRDLLTTRDQHCWKELIEREAFSRVSWKVKYGHKFPRLEPCSGPRRKCILPAICPPKEQQERLSPPRTQEERTSFKKQGEGPLLKEMRPATPKTKHLLYQGISREGQGRRLYLQERKLKSPEEKFHYPVLSSWEYGWCLGKVEVPNELVFVYLIFLSPFVQCVVC
;
A
#
# COMPACT_ATOMS: atom_id res chain seq x y z
N MET A 1 15.77 -27.29 -4.55
CA MET A 1 15.96 -25.98 -5.21
C MET A 1 16.96 -26.09 -6.36
N ARG A 2 16.72 -26.95 -7.37
CA ARG A 2 17.70 -27.19 -8.45
C ARG A 2 17.37 -26.49 -9.77
N ASP A 3 16.16 -25.94 -9.91
CA ASP A 3 15.67 -25.39 -11.19
C ASP A 3 15.37 -23.88 -11.13
N LEU A 4 15.89 -23.14 -10.13
CA LEU A 4 15.55 -21.71 -9.94
C LEU A 4 16.40 -20.72 -10.77
N LEU A 5 17.42 -21.21 -11.46
CA LEU A 5 18.45 -20.41 -12.13
C LEU A 5 18.63 -20.82 -13.59
N THR A 6 17.62 -21.41 -14.22
CA THR A 6 17.69 -21.70 -15.65
C THR A 6 17.73 -20.41 -16.45
N THR A 7 18.37 -20.43 -17.62
CA THR A 7 18.41 -19.27 -18.54
C THR A 7 17.00 -18.75 -18.85
N ARG A 8 16.02 -19.66 -18.94
CA ARG A 8 14.60 -19.30 -19.14
C ARG A 8 14.06 -18.45 -18.00
N ASP A 9 14.32 -18.83 -16.75
CA ASP A 9 13.84 -18.07 -15.60
C ASP A 9 14.54 -16.72 -15.52
N GLN A 10 15.85 -16.66 -15.80
CA GLN A 10 16.60 -15.41 -15.87
C GLN A 10 16.01 -14.44 -16.90
N HIS A 11 15.63 -14.93 -18.09
CA HIS A 11 14.93 -14.12 -19.10
C HIS A 11 13.56 -13.65 -18.63
N CYS A 12 12.77 -14.52 -18.01
CA CYS A 12 11.47 -14.15 -17.44
C CYS A 12 11.61 -13.03 -16.39
N TRP A 13 12.56 -13.14 -15.46
CA TRP A 13 12.82 -12.08 -14.49
C TRP A 13 13.25 -10.78 -15.14
N LYS A 14 14.13 -10.85 -16.14
CA LYS A 14 14.57 -9.67 -16.90
C LYS A 14 13.38 -8.96 -17.55
N GLU A 15 12.51 -9.71 -18.25
CA GLU A 15 11.31 -9.17 -18.88
C GLU A 15 10.38 -8.51 -17.85
N LEU A 16 10.15 -9.16 -16.70
CA LEU A 16 9.33 -8.60 -15.63
C LEU A 16 9.89 -7.29 -15.07
N ILE A 17 11.21 -7.21 -14.86
CA ILE A 17 11.88 -6.00 -14.38
C ILE A 17 11.77 -4.88 -15.40
N GLU A 18 12.06 -5.16 -16.68
CA GLU A 18 11.99 -4.18 -17.76
C GLU A 18 10.56 -3.65 -17.94
N ARG A 19 9.56 -4.54 -17.91
CA ARG A 19 8.14 -4.19 -17.95
C ARG A 19 7.74 -3.28 -16.80
N GLU A 20 8.16 -3.59 -15.58
CA GLU A 20 7.85 -2.78 -14.41
C GLU A 20 8.58 -1.42 -14.44
N ALA A 21 9.84 -1.40 -14.90
CA ALA A 21 10.59 -0.16 -15.08
C ALA A 21 9.90 0.77 -16.09
N PHE A 22 9.48 0.23 -17.24
CA PHE A 22 8.71 0.97 -18.24
C PHE A 22 7.38 1.48 -17.69
N SER A 23 6.67 0.64 -16.93
CA SER A 23 5.40 1.00 -16.29
C SER A 23 5.56 2.17 -15.32
N ARG A 24 6.65 2.20 -14.54
CA ARG A 24 6.95 3.31 -13.62
C ARG A 24 7.33 4.60 -14.32
N VAL A 25 8.14 4.52 -15.38
CA VAL A 25 8.50 5.70 -16.18
C VAL A 25 7.26 6.28 -16.85
N SER A 26 6.46 5.45 -17.51
CA SER A 26 5.22 5.88 -18.16
C SER A 26 4.21 6.45 -17.14
N TRP A 27 4.09 5.85 -15.96
CA TRP A 27 3.29 6.38 -14.86
C TRP A 27 3.77 7.77 -14.42
N LYS A 28 5.09 7.97 -14.26
CA LYS A 28 5.65 9.26 -13.85
C LYS A 28 5.43 10.32 -14.92
N VAL A 29 5.51 9.98 -16.20
CA VAL A 29 5.18 10.91 -17.29
C VAL A 29 3.69 11.28 -17.26
N LYS A 30 2.80 10.29 -17.13
CA LYS A 30 1.34 10.48 -17.17
C LYS A 30 0.77 11.20 -15.94
N TYR A 31 1.24 10.86 -14.75
CA TYR A 31 0.65 11.32 -13.49
C TYR A 31 1.62 12.10 -12.60
N GLY A 32 2.92 12.12 -12.93
CA GLY A 32 3.92 12.76 -12.10
C GLY A 32 3.76 14.25 -11.94
N HIS A 33 3.09 14.94 -12.88
CA HIS A 33 2.72 16.34 -12.75
C HIS A 33 1.67 16.58 -11.66
N LYS A 34 0.83 15.58 -11.34
CA LYS A 34 -0.18 15.65 -10.27
C LYS A 34 0.43 15.45 -8.88
N PHE A 35 1.64 14.90 -8.84
CA PHE A 35 2.44 14.71 -7.64
C PHE A 35 3.80 15.38 -7.87
N PRO A 36 3.85 16.73 -7.91
CA PRO A 36 5.11 17.44 -8.06
C PRO A 36 6.02 16.99 -6.92
N ARG A 37 7.21 16.48 -7.26
CA ARG A 37 8.20 16.23 -6.21
C ARG A 37 8.52 17.59 -5.64
N LEU A 38 8.46 17.69 -4.32
CA LEU A 38 9.31 18.66 -3.66
C LEU A 38 10.71 18.31 -4.16
N GLU A 39 11.32 19.25 -4.89
CA GLU A 39 12.75 19.23 -5.18
C GLU A 39 13.47 18.75 -3.91
N PRO A 40 14.45 17.82 -4.00
CA PRO A 40 15.20 17.40 -2.83
C PRO A 40 15.60 18.67 -2.11
N CYS A 41 15.11 18.85 -0.87
CA CYS A 41 15.25 20.12 -0.17
C CYS A 41 16.67 20.62 -0.39
N SER A 42 16.83 21.65 -1.22
CA SER A 42 18.13 22.22 -1.59
C SER A 42 18.71 23.05 -0.44
N GLY A 43 18.17 22.86 0.77
CA GLY A 43 18.81 23.27 1.99
C GLY A 43 20.12 22.51 2.16
N PRO A 44 21.11 23.12 2.84
CA PRO A 44 22.37 22.46 3.16
C PRO A 44 22.03 21.10 3.78
N ARG A 45 22.56 20.02 3.21
CA ARG A 45 22.42 18.65 3.72
C ARG A 45 22.87 18.65 5.18
N ARG A 46 21.94 18.86 6.11
CA ARG A 46 22.18 18.60 7.52
C ARG A 46 22.53 17.12 7.52
N LYS A 47 23.76 16.80 7.91
CA LYS A 47 24.19 15.42 8.11
C LYS A 47 23.19 14.84 9.10
N CYS A 48 22.24 14.05 8.61
CA CYS A 48 21.37 13.28 9.46
C CYS A 48 22.28 12.28 10.13
N ILE A 49 22.81 12.63 11.30
CA ILE A 49 23.48 11.70 12.18
C ILE A 49 22.33 10.80 12.67
N LEU A 50 22.16 9.67 11.99
CA LEU A 50 21.30 8.62 12.50
C LEU A 50 21.93 8.18 13.83
N PRO A 51 21.13 8.06 14.91
CA PRO A 51 21.64 7.48 16.14
C PRO A 51 22.23 6.11 15.79
N ALA A 52 23.52 5.92 16.09
CA ALA A 52 24.11 4.60 15.97
C ALA A 52 23.31 3.66 16.87
N ILE A 53 22.73 2.62 16.29
CA ILE A 53 22.10 1.56 17.06
C ILE A 53 23.26 0.83 17.74
N CYS A 54 23.58 1.24 18.97
CA CYS A 54 24.50 0.48 19.80
C CYS A 54 23.88 -0.91 20.03
N PRO A 55 24.61 -2.02 19.80
CA PRO A 55 24.13 -3.32 20.21
C PRO A 55 23.89 -3.31 21.72
N PRO A 56 22.81 -3.95 22.23
CA PRO A 56 22.47 -3.89 23.64
C PRO A 56 23.60 -4.50 24.49
N LYS A 57 24.14 -3.72 25.42
CA LYS A 57 24.92 -4.27 26.54
C LYS A 57 23.93 -4.72 27.63
N GLU A 58 24.12 -5.92 28.12
CA GLU A 58 23.31 -6.53 29.16
C GLU A 58 23.40 -5.77 30.49
N GLN A 59 22.22 -5.46 31.02
CA GLN A 59 21.78 -5.43 32.43
C GLN A 59 22.68 -4.76 33.49
N GLN A 60 22.17 -3.70 34.10
CA GLN A 60 22.01 -3.67 35.56
C GLN A 60 20.97 -2.62 36.00
N GLU A 61 20.56 -2.81 37.24
CA GLU A 61 19.21 -2.65 37.78
C GLU A 61 18.94 -1.24 38.35
N ARG A 62 17.65 -0.89 38.31
CA ARG A 62 16.87 -0.28 39.42
C ARG A 62 16.58 1.24 39.45
N LEU A 63 15.30 1.46 39.79
CA LEU A 63 14.64 2.59 40.46
C LEU A 63 13.91 3.62 39.58
N SER A 64 12.62 3.77 39.91
CA SER A 64 11.57 4.58 39.30
C SER A 64 11.37 5.92 40.06
N PRO A 65 10.32 6.72 39.76
CA PRO A 65 10.31 7.91 38.90
C PRO A 65 10.18 9.24 39.69
N PRO A 66 10.09 10.39 38.99
CA PRO A 66 8.84 11.15 39.18
C PRO A 66 8.22 11.63 37.86
N ARG A 67 6.88 11.72 37.89
CA ARG A 67 6.03 12.40 36.92
C ARG A 67 6.27 13.91 37.01
N THR A 68 6.42 14.55 35.85
CA THR A 68 6.09 15.97 35.69
C THR A 68 5.16 16.09 34.48
N GLN A 69 3.97 16.59 34.76
CA GLN A 69 3.02 17.08 33.76
C GLN A 69 3.56 18.39 33.16
N GLU A 70 2.92 18.83 32.07
CA GLU A 70 3.18 20.05 31.30
C GLU A 70 4.16 19.79 30.15
N GLU A 71 3.84 20.07 28.89
CA GLU A 71 3.22 21.30 28.43
C GLU A 71 2.48 21.08 27.10
N ARG A 72 1.37 21.80 26.94
CA ARG A 72 0.59 21.88 25.71
C ARG A 72 1.41 22.54 24.60
N THR A 73 2.16 21.77 23.82
CA THR A 73 2.53 22.23 22.48
C THR A 73 1.37 22.00 21.54
N SER A 74 0.58 23.06 21.38
CA SER A 74 -0.28 23.30 20.24
C SER A 74 0.51 23.02 18.95
N PHE A 75 0.31 21.82 18.39
CA PHE A 75 0.74 21.54 17.02
C PHE A 75 -0.09 22.46 16.12
N LYS A 76 0.47 23.64 15.83
CA LYS A 76 0.05 24.48 14.72
C LYS A 76 -0.18 23.56 13.53
N LYS A 77 -1.35 23.67 12.89
CA LYS A 77 -1.61 23.18 11.54
C LYS A 77 -0.57 23.82 10.61
N GLN A 78 0.64 23.27 10.59
CA GLN A 78 1.60 23.55 9.55
C GLN A 78 1.05 22.86 8.32
N GLY A 79 0.82 23.70 7.30
CA GLY A 79 0.12 23.35 6.08
C GLY A 79 0.56 21.99 5.56
N GLU A 80 -0.43 21.26 5.05
CA GLU A 80 -0.23 20.11 4.18
C GLU A 80 0.54 20.59 2.94
N GLY A 81 1.85 20.78 3.07
CA GLY A 81 2.74 20.79 1.92
C GLY A 81 2.51 19.47 1.19
N PRO A 82 2.59 19.43 -0.15
CA PRO A 82 2.31 18.22 -0.91
C PRO A 82 3.38 17.16 -0.61
N LEU A 83 3.21 16.44 0.50
CA LEU A 83 3.84 15.16 0.70
C LEU A 83 3.35 14.32 -0.45
N LEU A 84 4.29 13.89 -1.29
CA LEU A 84 4.11 12.97 -2.40
C LEU A 84 3.36 11.73 -1.92
N LYS A 85 2.03 11.82 -1.90
CA LYS A 85 1.16 10.77 -1.43
C LYS A 85 0.58 10.08 -2.64
N GLU A 86 1.40 9.20 -3.22
CA GLU A 86 0.93 8.22 -4.20
C GLU A 86 -0.27 7.43 -3.64
N MET A 87 -0.30 7.25 -2.30
CA MET A 87 -1.39 6.64 -1.54
C MET A 87 -2.36 7.66 -0.92
N ARG A 88 -3.65 7.34 -0.93
CA ARG A 88 -4.67 8.08 -0.19
C ARG A 88 -4.42 8.05 1.32
N PRO A 89 -4.82 9.10 2.07
CA PRO A 89 -4.82 9.05 3.53
C PRO A 89 -5.66 7.87 4.03
N ALA A 90 -5.20 7.21 5.10
CA ALA A 90 -6.02 6.21 5.76
C ALA A 90 -7.26 6.88 6.37
N THR A 91 -8.39 6.17 6.35
CA THR A 91 -9.60 6.60 7.03
C THR A 91 -9.33 6.80 8.53
N PRO A 92 -9.98 7.77 9.19
CA PRO A 92 -9.71 8.09 10.59
C PRO A 92 -9.91 6.87 11.50
N LYS A 93 -10.91 6.04 11.21
CA LYS A 93 -11.17 4.75 11.90
C LYS A 93 -9.96 3.82 11.85
N THR A 94 -9.43 3.56 10.64
CA THR A 94 -8.25 2.69 10.48
C THR A 94 -7.01 3.36 11.09
N LYS A 95 -6.88 4.70 11.02
CA LYS A 95 -5.77 5.43 11.65
C LYS A 95 -5.80 5.35 13.18
N HIS A 96 -6.98 5.30 13.80
CA HIS A 96 -7.13 5.13 15.25
C HIS A 96 -6.49 3.83 15.74
N LEU A 97 -6.58 2.76 14.94
CA LEU A 97 -5.99 1.46 15.28
C LEU A 97 -4.49 1.54 15.52
N LEU A 98 -3.76 2.50 14.92
CA LEU A 98 -2.33 2.68 15.17
C LEU A 98 -2.02 2.97 16.64
N TYR A 99 -2.94 3.64 17.33
CA TYR A 99 -2.78 4.10 18.71
C TYR A 99 -3.52 3.23 19.72
N GLN A 100 -4.25 2.21 19.26
CA GLN A 100 -5.00 1.31 20.12
C GLN A 100 -4.12 0.12 20.54
N GLY A 101 -3.70 0.10 21.80
CA GLY A 101 -2.96 -1.02 22.40
C GLY A 101 -1.53 -1.19 21.88
N ILE A 102 -0.95 -2.37 22.15
CA ILE A 102 0.47 -2.67 21.88
C ILE A 102 0.62 -3.72 20.78
N SER A 103 1.59 -3.54 19.88
CA SER A 103 1.82 -4.46 18.75
C SER A 103 2.29 -5.86 19.14
N ARG A 104 2.86 -6.05 20.33
CA ARG A 104 3.28 -7.38 20.84
C ARG A 104 2.08 -8.27 21.14
N GLU A 105 1.02 -7.71 21.71
CA GLU A 105 -0.28 -8.37 21.91
C GLU A 105 -1.09 -8.42 20.60
N GLY A 106 -0.49 -7.92 19.53
CA GLY A 106 -1.06 -7.98 18.21
C GLY A 106 -2.09 -6.91 17.91
N GLN A 107 -2.19 -5.88 18.74
CA GLN A 107 -2.98 -4.68 18.55
C GLN A 107 -2.16 -3.57 17.84
N GLY A 108 -2.67 -2.35 17.78
CA GLY A 108 -1.90 -1.22 17.29
C GLY A 108 -1.60 -1.29 15.79
N ARG A 109 -0.31 -1.11 15.48
CA ARG A 109 0.24 -1.18 14.12
C ARG A 109 -0.07 -2.49 13.39
N ARG A 110 -0.10 -3.63 14.10
CA ARG A 110 -0.35 -4.93 13.46
C ARG A 110 -1.78 -4.99 12.90
N LEU A 111 -2.77 -4.61 13.70
CA LEU A 111 -4.17 -4.52 13.27
C LEU A 111 -4.36 -3.52 12.12
N TYR A 112 -3.70 -2.36 12.22
CA TYR A 112 -3.73 -1.37 11.15
C TYR A 112 -3.23 -1.94 9.81
N LEU A 113 -2.10 -2.66 9.80
CA LEU A 113 -1.55 -3.25 8.58
C LEU A 113 -2.46 -4.35 8.03
N GLN A 114 -3.07 -5.15 8.92
CA GLN A 114 -4.01 -6.19 8.54
C GLN A 114 -5.27 -5.59 7.88
N GLU A 115 -5.93 -4.62 8.51
CA GLU A 115 -7.06 -3.92 7.91
C GLU A 115 -6.69 -3.24 6.60
N ARG A 116 -5.53 -2.57 6.55
CA ARG A 116 -5.11 -1.84 5.36
C ARG A 116 -4.69 -2.75 4.21
N LYS A 117 -4.41 -4.04 4.47
CA LYS A 117 -4.15 -5.06 3.44
C LYS A 117 -5.44 -5.56 2.79
N LEU A 118 -6.55 -5.61 3.53
CA LEU A 118 -7.85 -6.07 3.02
C LEU A 118 -8.49 -5.08 2.05
N LYS A 119 -8.13 -3.79 2.13
CA LYS A 119 -8.64 -2.76 1.22
C LYS A 119 -8.10 -2.95 -0.19
N SER A 120 -8.98 -2.77 -1.17
CA SER A 120 -8.63 -2.79 -2.58
C SER A 120 -7.56 -1.72 -2.88
N PRO A 121 -6.67 -1.97 -3.87
CA PRO A 121 -5.65 -1.00 -4.21
C PRO A 121 -6.26 0.28 -4.82
N GLU A 122 -7.45 0.21 -5.41
CA GLU A 122 -8.21 1.36 -5.93
C GLU A 122 -8.66 2.34 -4.83
N GLU A 123 -9.01 1.83 -3.65
CA GLU A 123 -9.30 2.67 -2.49
C GLU A 123 -8.04 3.26 -1.86
N LYS A 124 -6.90 2.59 -2.04
CA LYS A 124 -5.64 2.90 -1.38
C LYS A 124 -4.77 3.86 -2.19
N PHE A 125 -4.82 3.81 -3.51
CA PHE A 125 -4.01 4.62 -4.41
C PHE A 125 -4.89 5.42 -5.37
N HIS A 126 -4.39 6.56 -5.83
CA HIS A 126 -5.13 7.38 -6.79
C HIS A 126 -5.07 6.81 -8.21
N TYR A 127 -3.97 6.16 -8.57
CA TYR A 127 -3.67 5.66 -9.91
C TYR A 127 -2.96 4.30 -9.83
N PRO A 128 -3.05 3.45 -10.87
CA PRO A 128 -2.39 2.15 -10.86
C PRO A 128 -0.88 2.36 -10.98
N VAL A 129 -0.09 1.86 -10.03
CA VAL A 129 1.36 2.10 -9.99
C VAL A 129 2.15 0.96 -10.62
N LEU A 130 1.64 -0.27 -10.52
CA LEU A 130 2.30 -1.48 -10.98
C LEU A 130 1.73 -1.92 -12.33
N SER A 131 2.56 -2.60 -13.10
CA SER A 131 2.15 -3.29 -14.33
C SER A 131 1.01 -4.31 -14.10
N SER A 132 1.03 -5.02 -12.97
CA SER A 132 -0.01 -6.00 -12.61
C SER A 132 -1.36 -5.38 -12.24
N TRP A 133 -1.41 -4.06 -12.01
CA TRP A 133 -2.64 -3.33 -11.71
C TRP A 133 -3.24 -2.70 -12.96
N GLU A 134 -2.65 -2.90 -14.15
CA GLU A 134 -3.25 -2.42 -15.39
C GLU A 134 -4.58 -3.16 -15.67
N TYR A 135 -4.59 -4.47 -15.44
CA TYR A 135 -5.79 -5.28 -15.51
C TYR A 135 -6.55 -5.24 -14.19
N GLY A 136 -7.87 -5.05 -14.27
CA GLY A 136 -8.75 -5.11 -13.11
C GLY A 136 -8.98 -3.77 -12.40
N TRP A 137 -8.17 -2.74 -12.68
CA TRP A 137 -8.33 -1.39 -12.12
C TRP A 137 -9.54 -0.71 -12.74
N CYS A 138 -10.65 -0.67 -12.01
CA CYS A 138 -12.01 -0.19 -12.37
C CYS A 138 -13.04 -1.26 -12.75
N LEU A 139 -12.86 -2.54 -12.45
CA LEU A 139 -13.90 -3.56 -12.73
C LEU A 139 -15.25 -3.25 -12.07
N GLY A 140 -15.25 -2.61 -10.89
CA GLY A 140 -16.49 -2.21 -10.20
C GLY A 140 -17.25 -1.04 -10.83
N LYS A 141 -16.70 -0.37 -11.85
CA LYS A 141 -17.35 0.76 -12.55
C LYS A 141 -17.94 0.38 -13.89
N VAL A 142 -17.66 -0.83 -14.37
CA VAL A 142 -18.33 -1.36 -15.56
C VAL A 142 -19.70 -1.84 -15.09
N GLU A 143 -20.65 -0.92 -15.07
CA GLU A 143 -22.07 -1.29 -15.07
C GLU A 143 -22.30 -2.05 -16.37
N VAL A 144 -22.16 -3.37 -16.32
CA VAL A 144 -22.68 -4.22 -17.38
C VAL A 144 -24.19 -3.98 -17.42
N PRO A 145 -24.75 -3.51 -18.54
CA PRO A 145 -26.19 -3.38 -18.66
C PRO A 145 -26.79 -4.77 -18.37
N ASN A 146 -27.73 -4.81 -17.42
CA ASN A 146 -28.33 -6.03 -16.86
C ASN A 146 -28.91 -6.97 -17.92
N GLU A 147 -29.11 -6.50 -19.15
CA GLU A 147 -29.46 -7.28 -20.34
C GLU A 147 -28.48 -8.42 -20.62
N LEU A 148 -27.17 -8.23 -20.51
CA LEU A 148 -26.18 -9.26 -20.87
C LEU A 148 -26.03 -10.37 -19.82
N VAL A 149 -26.38 -10.09 -18.56
CA VAL A 149 -26.36 -11.10 -17.47
C VAL A 149 -27.48 -12.11 -17.67
N PHE A 150 -28.64 -11.66 -18.17
CA PHE A 150 -29.79 -12.52 -18.45
C PHE A 150 -29.52 -13.48 -19.62
N VAL A 151 -28.85 -13.00 -20.68
CA VAL A 151 -28.50 -13.85 -21.84
C VAL A 151 -27.47 -14.92 -21.45
N TYR A 152 -26.50 -14.61 -20.59
CA TYR A 152 -25.48 -15.59 -20.16
C TYR A 152 -26.08 -16.69 -19.25
N LEU A 153 -27.07 -16.36 -18.41
CA LEU A 153 -27.80 -17.34 -17.60
C LEU A 153 -28.77 -18.21 -18.42
N ILE A 154 -29.38 -17.66 -19.48
CA ILE A 154 -30.26 -18.42 -20.38
C ILE A 154 -29.46 -19.39 -21.28
N PHE A 155 -28.28 -18.98 -21.77
CA PHE A 155 -27.49 -19.80 -22.70
C PHE A 155 -26.62 -20.88 -22.03
N LEU A 156 -26.39 -20.83 -20.71
CA LEU A 156 -25.69 -21.89 -19.96
C LEU A 156 -26.64 -22.97 -19.39
N SER A 157 -27.94 -22.89 -19.70
CA SER A 157 -28.95 -23.80 -19.16
C SER A 157 -29.53 -24.87 -20.12
N PRO A 158 -28.90 -25.31 -21.23
CA PRO A 158 -29.44 -26.45 -21.98
C PRO A 158 -28.71 -27.74 -21.60
N PHE A 159 -28.80 -28.21 -20.35
CA PHE A 159 -28.30 -29.56 -20.00
C PHE A 159 -28.99 -30.21 -18.78
N VAL A 160 -30.28 -29.97 -18.56
CA VAL A 160 -31.09 -30.87 -17.69
C VAL A 160 -32.52 -30.97 -18.22
N GLN A 161 -32.71 -31.62 -19.37
CA GLN A 161 -34.05 -32.07 -19.77
C GLN A 161 -33.98 -33.31 -20.66
N CYS A 162 -33.28 -34.36 -20.24
CA CYS A 162 -33.33 -35.68 -20.88
C CYS A 162 -33.08 -36.81 -19.87
N VAL A 163 -33.96 -37.00 -18.88
CA VAL A 163 -34.25 -38.33 -18.27
C VAL A 163 -35.62 -38.24 -17.59
N VAL A 164 -36.72 -38.43 -18.33
CA VAL A 164 -37.95 -39.18 -17.93
C VAL A 164 -38.80 -39.23 -19.21
N CYS A 165 -38.75 -40.36 -19.91
CA CYS A 165 -39.85 -40.99 -20.65
C CYS A 165 -39.36 -42.36 -21.12
#